data_AF-D8QFY5-F1
#
_entry.id   AF-D8QFY5-F1
#
_cell.length_a   1.000
_cell.length_b   1.000
_cell.length_c   1.000
_cell.angle_alpha   90.00
_cell.angle_beta   90.00
_cell.angle_gamma   90.00
#
_symmetry.space_group_name_H-M   'P 1'
#
loop_
_entity.id
_entity.type
_entity.pdbx_description
1 polymer ?
#
loop_
_entity_poly.entity_id
_entity_poly.type
_entity_poly.pdbx_seq_one_letter_code
_entity_poly.pdbx_strand_id
1 'polypeptide(L)'
;MSHLPPKYLCKRVIHDFGRRHVPNRHYIPPNFFSSKLYRDVLDSLNVSHIPKASASDSAQWLNIVNAADSLRAIAYLMEAGQPSGPQETSEACKRIVADSLSSVWAWSQYMHPFLRNCDEDAFEAATKLYQWQFHDLGRSWHYDALCDVISALWQSTAADSKDHPVKTMPGSASYIYDLWWYMAHATSDQARQAALISTLAMSAFDDPDRHVAKAIVAKGSFGVDPLVRRLCALLDANNGQCNTRAVYPFAYILNNCAICDMSVRPRMYPLIWRVCSMLRLVDYSMGNHDVLSKEGMFLMTYSVDCLHLLPLLSCTLRGPRDIIRLIRQGILQVIHRYLDRFNDAWQEKSVAAEIVDGIIIPAINIPSVATAVDDVLQEDGLVLDPGRVDYDPFNKLRASLQKMADMKATYKAGRKSAMQSCHNKACANEVYGKLKRCPCRWACYCSLACQASDWSSHRTACQTKTHEPDASAFRIDRPSDIRFLQFYAHRLLVARGDSSSMGTESFEVDLTSVSKEPVITVVSDSDSAGERTVSVIVGTWTTKTSLVFPLPTATSR
;
A
#
# COMPACT_ATOMS: atom_id res chain seq x y z
N MET A 1 -6.97 8.72 57.88
CA MET A 1 -6.55 9.84 57.01
C MET A 1 -7.78 10.29 56.23
N SER A 2 -8.18 11.55 56.33
CA SER A 2 -9.27 12.10 55.52
C SER A 2 -8.83 12.09 54.05
N HIS A 3 -9.42 11.22 53.23
CA HIS A 3 -9.16 11.22 51.80
C HIS A 3 -9.58 12.57 51.23
N LEU A 4 -8.64 13.31 50.63
CA LEU A 4 -8.97 14.53 49.91
C LEU A 4 -9.92 14.16 48.77
N PRO A 5 -11.07 14.84 48.62
CA PRO A 5 -11.99 14.52 47.55
C PRO A 5 -11.34 14.83 46.19
N PRO A 6 -11.68 14.07 45.14
CA PRO A 6 -11.28 14.41 43.78
C PRO A 6 -11.69 15.82 43.38
N LYS A 7 -10.88 16.44 42.52
CA LYS A 7 -11.03 17.86 42.19
C LYS A 7 -12.08 18.16 41.11
N TYR A 8 -12.52 17.18 40.32
CA TYR A 8 -13.47 17.31 39.20
C TYR A 8 -13.13 18.49 38.26
N LEU A 9 -11.86 18.60 37.89
CA LEU A 9 -11.31 19.74 37.17
C LEU A 9 -11.91 19.89 35.78
N CYS A 10 -12.06 18.82 35.00
CA CYS A 10 -12.67 18.92 33.66
C CYS A 10 -14.12 19.42 33.76
N LYS A 11 -14.93 18.86 34.68
CA LYS A 11 -16.31 19.30 34.90
C LYS A 11 -16.38 20.76 35.35
N ARG A 12 -15.47 21.19 36.24
CA ARG A 12 -15.37 22.58 36.69
C ARG A 12 -14.97 23.52 35.55
N VAL A 13 -14.06 23.11 34.69
CA VAL A 13 -13.68 23.86 33.47
C VAL A 13 -14.90 24.00 32.56
N ILE A 14 -15.54 22.89 32.17
CA ILE A 14 -16.74 22.91 31.32
C ILE A 14 -17.81 23.83 31.90
N HIS A 15 -18.05 23.74 33.21
CA HIS A 15 -19.05 24.54 33.90
C HIS A 15 -18.68 26.04 33.99
N ASP A 16 -17.42 26.39 34.27
CA ASP A 16 -16.97 27.80 34.27
C ASP A 16 -17.16 28.43 32.89
N PHE A 17 -16.86 27.66 31.83
CA PHE A 17 -17.08 28.10 30.45
C PHE A 17 -18.57 28.18 30.10
N GLY A 18 -19.37 27.17 30.43
CA GLY A 18 -20.80 27.12 30.13
C GLY A 18 -21.63 28.21 30.83
N ARG A 19 -21.20 28.69 32.01
CA ARG A 19 -21.87 29.82 32.69
C ARG A 19 -21.51 31.18 32.11
N ARG A 20 -20.28 31.34 31.61
CA ARG A 20 -19.73 32.65 31.21
C ARG A 20 -19.81 32.90 29.72
N HIS A 21 -19.95 31.86 28.92
CA HIS A 21 -19.86 31.96 27.47
C HIS A 21 -21.14 31.43 26.82
N VAL A 22 -21.68 32.24 25.90
CA VAL A 22 -22.75 31.83 25.00
C VAL A 22 -22.25 30.62 24.20
N PRO A 23 -23.06 29.56 24.03
CA PRO A 23 -22.73 28.48 23.11
C PRO A 23 -22.30 29.09 21.77
N ASN A 24 -21.12 28.71 21.27
CA ASN A 24 -20.46 29.20 20.04
C ASN A 24 -19.46 30.38 20.17
N ARG A 25 -19.10 30.84 21.39
CA ARG A 25 -17.95 31.75 21.54
C ARG A 25 -16.66 30.97 21.85
N HIS A 26 -15.82 30.79 20.83
CA HIS A 26 -14.47 30.25 20.93
C HIS A 26 -13.49 31.30 21.50
N TYR A 27 -13.65 31.65 22.78
CA TYR A 27 -12.82 32.66 23.42
C TYR A 27 -12.52 32.29 24.88
N ILE A 28 -11.27 31.94 25.15
CA ILE A 28 -10.74 31.79 26.51
C ILE A 28 -10.31 33.18 26.99
N PRO A 29 -10.93 33.72 28.04
CA PRO A 29 -10.59 35.06 28.49
C PRO A 29 -9.18 35.06 29.11
N PRO A 30 -8.34 36.08 28.86
CA PRO A 30 -6.94 36.11 29.32
C PRO A 30 -6.75 35.91 30.83
N ASN A 31 -7.73 36.34 31.64
CA ASN A 31 -7.71 36.18 33.09
C ASN A 31 -7.95 34.73 33.54
N PHE A 32 -8.49 33.85 32.67
CA PHE A 32 -8.65 32.42 32.97
C PHE A 32 -7.30 31.75 33.26
N PHE A 33 -6.25 32.13 32.53
CA PHE A 33 -4.92 31.57 32.73
C PHE A 33 -4.27 31.98 34.07
N SER A 34 -4.78 33.03 34.72
CA SER A 34 -4.39 33.42 36.08
C SER A 34 -5.33 32.85 37.15
N SER A 35 -6.39 32.15 36.73
CA SER A 35 -7.39 31.60 37.65
C SER A 35 -6.81 30.47 38.50
N LYS A 36 -7.41 30.26 39.68
CA LYS A 36 -7.09 29.09 40.51
C LYS A 36 -7.37 27.78 39.78
N LEU A 37 -8.44 27.73 38.97
CA LEU A 37 -8.85 26.51 38.26
C LEU A 37 -7.81 26.06 37.24
N TYR A 38 -7.27 26.97 36.42
CA TYR A 38 -6.22 26.64 35.46
C TYR A 38 -4.93 26.17 36.15
N ARG A 39 -4.54 26.82 37.26
CA ARG A 39 -3.42 26.36 38.09
C ARG A 39 -3.68 24.98 38.70
N ASP A 40 -4.88 24.73 39.22
CA ASP A 40 -5.25 23.41 39.76
C ASP A 40 -5.13 22.30 38.67
N VAL A 41 -5.46 22.61 37.40
CA VAL A 41 -5.30 21.71 36.25
C VAL A 41 -3.83 21.39 36.01
N LEU A 42 -2.98 22.42 35.89
CA LEU A 42 -1.54 22.25 35.66
C LEU A 42 -0.82 21.56 36.84
N ASP A 43 -1.18 21.90 38.08
CA ASP A 43 -0.62 21.28 39.29
C ASP A 43 -0.92 19.78 39.35
N SER A 44 -2.09 19.38 38.87
CA SER A 44 -2.47 17.95 38.82
C SER A 44 -1.72 17.19 37.71
N LEU A 45 -1.12 17.90 36.74
CA LEU A 45 -0.22 17.35 35.72
C LEU A 45 1.27 17.46 36.11
N ASN A 46 1.61 17.96 37.30
CA ASN A 46 3.00 18.10 37.72
C ASN A 46 3.72 16.74 37.66
N VAL A 47 4.85 16.70 36.93
CA VAL A 47 5.62 15.47 36.69
C VAL A 47 6.17 14.82 37.97
N SER A 48 6.33 15.59 39.05
CA SER A 48 6.73 15.05 40.36
C SER A 48 5.65 14.17 41.02
N HIS A 49 4.40 14.24 40.54
CA HIS A 49 3.31 13.37 40.99
C HIS A 49 3.24 12.04 40.24
N ILE A 50 4.04 11.86 39.17
CA ILE A 50 4.09 10.62 38.41
C ILE A 50 4.75 9.52 39.27
N PRO A 51 4.06 8.39 39.52
CA PRO A 51 4.67 7.27 40.22
C PRO A 51 5.90 6.73 39.47
N LYS A 52 6.91 6.26 40.20
CA LYS A 52 8.14 5.70 39.59
C LYS A 52 7.91 4.36 38.87
N ALA A 53 6.84 3.67 39.21
CA ALA A 53 6.41 2.38 38.68
C ALA A 53 4.87 2.31 38.77
N SER A 54 4.26 1.14 38.64
CA SER A 54 2.83 0.97 38.91
C SER A 54 2.43 1.53 40.28
N ALA A 55 1.28 2.20 40.36
CA ALA A 55 0.81 2.82 41.59
C ALA A 55 0.55 1.79 42.70
N SER A 56 1.16 2.02 43.85
CA SER A 56 1.15 1.10 45.00
C SER A 56 0.18 1.51 46.10
N ASP A 57 -0.28 2.76 46.12
CA ASP A 57 -1.11 3.30 47.18
C ASP A 57 -2.24 4.21 46.67
N SER A 58 -3.18 4.52 47.55
CA SER A 58 -4.35 5.33 47.22
C SER A 58 -3.98 6.75 46.77
N ALA A 59 -2.93 7.35 47.34
CA ALA A 59 -2.54 8.72 47.00
C ALA A 59 -1.98 8.80 45.57
N GLN A 60 -1.18 7.82 45.15
CA GLN A 60 -0.72 7.69 43.78
C GLN A 60 -1.88 7.47 42.81
N TRP A 61 -2.86 6.62 43.14
CA TRP A 61 -4.06 6.44 42.33
C TRP A 61 -4.90 7.72 42.23
N LEU A 62 -5.00 8.51 43.31
CA LEU A 62 -5.66 9.81 43.27
C LEU A 62 -4.93 10.78 42.33
N ASN A 63 -3.60 10.78 42.32
CA ASN A 63 -2.81 11.58 41.38
C ASN A 63 -3.07 11.15 39.92
N ILE A 64 -3.10 9.85 39.64
CA ILE A 64 -3.40 9.32 38.29
C ILE A 64 -4.79 9.74 37.83
N VAL A 65 -5.82 9.60 38.68
CA VAL A 65 -7.20 10.01 38.35
C VAL A 65 -7.29 11.52 38.11
N ASN A 66 -6.67 12.34 38.95
CA ASN A 66 -6.63 13.79 38.75
C ASN A 66 -5.85 14.18 37.49
N ALA A 67 -4.77 13.48 37.16
CA ALA A 67 -4.01 13.72 35.94
C ALA A 67 -4.86 13.39 34.70
N ALA A 68 -5.53 12.23 34.66
CA ALA A 68 -6.41 11.84 33.56
C ALA A 68 -7.55 12.86 33.34
N ASP A 69 -8.16 13.35 34.43
CA ASP A 69 -9.17 14.40 34.35
C ASP A 69 -8.59 15.74 33.86
N SER A 70 -7.40 16.12 34.32
CA SER A 70 -6.70 17.30 33.82
C SER A 70 -6.32 17.21 32.35
N LEU A 71 -5.90 16.04 31.84
CA LEU A 71 -5.63 15.83 30.42
C LEU A 71 -6.86 16.16 29.57
N ARG A 72 -8.03 15.65 30.00
CA ARG A 72 -9.30 15.95 29.34
C ARG A 72 -9.69 17.42 29.46
N ALA A 73 -9.44 18.04 30.63
CA ALA A 73 -9.67 19.47 30.82
C ALA A 73 -8.82 20.31 29.86
N ILE A 74 -7.55 19.94 29.66
CA ILE A 74 -6.66 20.57 28.67
C ILE A 74 -7.21 20.40 27.25
N ALA A 75 -7.62 19.18 26.87
CA ALA A 75 -8.23 18.92 25.57
C ALA A 75 -9.43 19.85 25.30
N TYR A 76 -10.34 19.96 26.27
CA TYR A 76 -11.51 20.84 26.20
C TYR A 76 -11.14 22.32 26.10
N LEU A 77 -10.14 22.77 26.88
CA LEU A 77 -9.66 24.15 26.79
C LEU A 77 -9.10 24.46 25.41
N MET A 78 -8.35 23.52 24.82
CA MET A 78 -7.78 23.67 23.49
C MET A 78 -8.87 23.73 22.42
N GLU A 79 -9.88 22.87 22.48
CA GLU A 79 -11.06 22.91 21.59
C GLU A 79 -11.84 24.23 21.73
N ALA A 80 -12.09 24.68 22.96
CA ALA A 80 -12.74 25.96 23.23
C ALA A 80 -11.92 27.17 22.74
N GLY A 81 -10.60 27.02 22.65
CA GLY A 81 -9.69 28.03 22.13
C GLY A 81 -9.52 28.00 20.61
N GLN A 82 -9.97 26.97 19.89
CA GLN A 82 -9.80 26.88 18.43
C GLN A 82 -10.70 27.89 17.71
N PRO A 83 -10.19 28.64 16.72
CA PRO A 83 -11.03 29.55 15.94
C PRO A 83 -12.05 28.77 15.10
N SER A 84 -13.24 29.34 14.84
CA SER A 84 -14.28 28.72 14.00
C SER A 84 -13.92 28.58 12.52
N GLY A 85 -12.70 28.92 12.12
CA GLY A 85 -12.27 28.95 10.73
C GLY A 85 -10.79 28.59 10.57
N PRO A 86 -10.29 28.52 9.33
CA PRO A 86 -8.92 28.11 8.99
C PRO A 86 -7.85 29.17 9.36
N GLN A 87 -8.10 29.98 10.38
CA GLN A 87 -7.21 31.04 10.84
C GLN A 87 -6.06 30.47 11.68
N GLU A 88 -5.03 31.30 11.85
CA GLU A 88 -3.88 31.03 12.72
C GLU A 88 -4.30 30.51 14.10
N THR A 89 -3.47 29.64 14.67
CA THR A 89 -3.62 29.14 16.03
C THR A 89 -3.85 30.29 17.02
N SER A 90 -4.92 30.21 17.81
CA SER A 90 -5.21 31.24 18.80
C SER A 90 -4.10 31.34 19.85
N GLU A 91 -3.85 32.55 20.35
CA GLU A 91 -2.86 32.79 21.40
C GLU A 91 -3.17 31.97 22.66
N ALA A 92 -4.45 31.73 22.93
CA ALA A 92 -4.92 30.85 24.00
C ALA A 92 -4.40 29.41 23.81
N CYS A 93 -4.52 28.83 22.61
CA CYS A 93 -4.00 27.50 22.31
C CYS A 93 -2.47 27.44 22.42
N LYS A 94 -1.75 28.44 21.87
CA LYS A 94 -0.29 28.52 21.98
C LYS A 94 0.15 28.50 23.43
N ARG A 95 -0.52 29.28 24.28
CA ARG A 95 -0.24 29.32 25.72
C ARG A 95 -0.52 27.99 26.41
N ILE A 96 -1.67 27.35 26.14
CA ILE A 96 -1.99 26.04 26.73
C ILE A 96 -0.94 25.00 26.35
N VAL A 97 -0.52 24.97 25.08
CA VAL A 97 0.54 24.07 24.61
C VAL A 97 1.85 24.35 25.35
N ALA A 98 2.28 25.61 25.43
CA ALA A 98 3.51 26.00 26.11
C ALA A 98 3.50 25.63 27.60
N ASP A 99 2.38 25.83 28.28
CA ASP A 99 2.23 25.56 29.72
C ASP A 99 2.14 24.05 30.04
N SER A 100 1.61 23.23 29.12
CA SER A 100 1.18 21.86 29.44
C SER A 100 1.89 20.74 28.67
N LEU A 101 2.47 21.00 27.50
CA LEU A 101 2.94 19.94 26.58
C LEU A 101 3.89 18.94 27.23
N SER A 102 4.92 19.43 27.94
CA SER A 102 5.91 18.55 28.58
C SER A 102 5.28 17.65 29.65
N SER A 103 4.39 18.21 30.47
CA SER A 103 3.67 17.49 31.51
C SER A 103 2.66 16.48 30.94
N VAL A 104 1.90 16.90 29.93
CA VAL A 104 0.95 16.04 29.18
C VAL A 104 1.70 14.86 28.57
N TRP A 105 2.87 15.11 27.96
CA TRP A 105 3.67 14.05 27.36
C TRP A 105 4.22 13.07 28.39
N ALA A 106 4.75 13.55 29.51
CA ALA A 106 5.26 12.68 30.58
C ALA A 106 4.15 11.77 31.16
N TRP A 107 2.96 12.32 31.41
CA TRP A 107 1.81 11.53 31.84
C TRP A 107 1.33 10.55 30.79
N SER A 108 1.35 10.93 29.51
CA SER A 108 1.02 10.03 28.40
C SER A 108 1.97 8.84 28.36
N GLN A 109 3.28 9.08 28.47
CA GLN A 109 4.28 8.02 28.55
C GLN A 109 4.05 7.11 29.77
N TYR A 110 3.74 7.66 30.94
CA TYR A 110 3.42 6.84 32.12
C TYR A 110 2.18 5.97 31.91
N MET A 111 1.11 6.55 31.35
CA MET A 111 -0.18 5.89 31.10
C MET A 111 -0.20 5.04 29.82
N HIS A 112 0.94 4.79 29.19
CA HIS A 112 1.02 4.03 27.93
C HIS A 112 0.37 2.63 28.06
N PRO A 113 -0.50 2.21 27.12
CA PRO A 113 -1.28 0.97 27.23
C PRO A 113 -0.44 -0.32 27.37
N PHE A 114 0.83 -0.32 26.97
CA PHE A 114 1.69 -1.51 27.02
C PHE A 114 2.66 -1.52 28.19
N LEU A 115 2.79 -0.42 28.95
CA LEU A 115 3.68 -0.39 30.12
C LEU A 115 3.04 -0.99 31.38
N ARG A 116 1.71 -1.16 31.40
CA ARG A 116 0.95 -1.70 32.55
C ARG A 116 1.18 -0.93 33.87
N ASN A 117 1.62 0.32 33.80
CA ASN A 117 1.73 1.20 34.96
C ASN A 117 0.34 1.63 35.48
N CYS A 118 -0.63 1.71 34.56
CA CYS A 118 -2.04 1.98 34.85
C CYS A 118 -2.85 0.73 34.49
N ASP A 119 -3.05 -0.15 35.46
CA ASP A 119 -3.98 -1.27 35.32
C ASP A 119 -5.42 -0.74 35.21
N GLU A 120 -6.18 -1.21 34.22
CA GLU A 120 -7.52 -0.71 33.91
C GLU A 120 -8.52 -1.00 35.03
N ASP A 121 -8.46 -2.20 35.61
CA ASP A 121 -9.34 -2.61 36.70
C ASP A 121 -9.03 -1.81 37.98
N ALA A 122 -7.74 -1.60 38.28
CA ALA A 122 -7.31 -0.78 39.39
C ALA A 122 -7.67 0.71 39.19
N PHE A 123 -7.56 1.23 37.96
CA PHE A 123 -7.99 2.58 37.63
C PHE A 123 -9.51 2.74 37.75
N GLU A 124 -10.29 1.74 37.31
CA GLU A 124 -11.75 1.72 37.49
C GLU A 124 -12.12 1.67 38.99
N ALA A 125 -11.42 0.84 39.78
CA ALA A 125 -11.60 0.76 41.22
C ALA A 125 -11.27 2.08 41.92
N ALA A 126 -10.17 2.74 41.53
CA ALA A 126 -9.80 4.06 42.04
C ALA A 126 -10.85 5.11 41.68
N THR A 127 -11.31 5.13 40.43
CA THR A 127 -12.38 6.01 39.94
C THR A 127 -13.65 5.83 40.78
N LYS A 128 -14.06 4.58 41.07
CA LYS A 128 -15.21 4.26 41.95
C LYS A 128 -14.98 4.69 43.40
N LEU A 129 -13.81 4.42 43.96
CA LEU A 129 -13.44 4.78 45.33
C LEU A 129 -13.58 6.28 45.58
N TYR A 130 -13.16 7.08 44.60
CA TYR A 130 -13.26 8.54 44.66
C TYR A 130 -14.63 9.08 44.22
N GLN A 131 -15.61 8.20 43.96
CA GLN A 131 -16.94 8.55 43.45
C GLN A 131 -16.90 9.32 42.13
N TRP A 132 -15.84 9.12 41.36
CA TRP A 132 -15.62 9.81 40.11
C TRP A 132 -16.53 9.22 39.02
N GLN A 133 -17.73 9.78 38.84
CA GLN A 133 -18.66 9.30 37.82
C GLN A 133 -18.71 10.28 36.64
N PHE A 134 -18.06 9.90 35.55
CA PHE A 134 -18.45 10.41 34.23
C PHE A 134 -19.49 9.44 33.67
N HIS A 135 -20.76 9.84 33.71
CA HIS A 135 -21.88 8.98 33.30
C HIS A 135 -21.77 8.48 31.86
N ASP A 136 -21.01 9.18 31.02
CA ASP A 136 -20.88 8.89 29.60
C ASP A 136 -19.58 8.15 29.25
N LEU A 137 -18.69 7.90 30.22
CA LEU A 137 -17.40 7.30 29.97
C LEU A 137 -17.37 5.86 30.48
N GLY A 138 -17.11 4.94 29.55
CA GLY A 138 -17.01 3.51 29.83
C GLY A 138 -15.75 3.15 30.61
N ARG A 139 -15.41 1.86 30.58
CA ARG A 139 -14.12 1.38 31.08
C ARG A 139 -12.97 2.08 30.34
N SER A 140 -11.89 2.31 31.06
CA SER A 140 -10.62 2.75 30.48
C SER A 140 -10.65 4.17 29.89
N TRP A 141 -11.51 5.04 30.45
CA TRP A 141 -11.71 6.43 30.01
C TRP A 141 -10.44 7.32 30.08
N HIS A 142 -9.40 6.91 30.81
CA HIS A 142 -8.12 7.62 30.78
C HIS A 142 -7.47 7.54 29.40
N TYR A 143 -7.69 6.45 28.64
CA TYR A 143 -7.26 6.37 27.24
C TYR A 143 -8.07 7.31 26.35
N ASP A 144 -9.37 7.49 26.62
CA ASP A 144 -10.16 8.52 25.95
C ASP A 144 -9.57 9.92 26.21
N ALA A 145 -9.23 10.24 27.45
CA ALA A 145 -8.60 11.51 27.81
C ALA A 145 -7.25 11.72 27.09
N LEU A 146 -6.45 10.66 26.94
CA LEU A 146 -5.21 10.68 26.16
C LEU A 146 -5.46 10.91 24.67
N CYS A 147 -6.46 10.24 24.09
CA CYS A 147 -6.85 10.45 22.69
C CYS A 147 -7.33 11.87 22.46
N ASP A 148 -8.18 12.38 23.35
CA ASP A 148 -8.77 13.71 23.26
C ASP A 148 -7.66 14.78 23.34
N VAL A 149 -6.74 14.68 24.31
CA VAL A 149 -5.67 15.67 24.47
C VAL A 149 -4.64 15.61 23.34
N ILE A 150 -4.28 14.44 22.83
CA ILE A 150 -3.36 14.31 21.69
C ILE A 150 -4.00 14.87 20.42
N SER A 151 -5.28 14.57 20.19
CA SER A 151 -6.03 15.10 19.04
C SER A 151 -6.16 16.61 19.11
N ALA A 152 -6.44 17.15 20.31
CA ALA A 152 -6.52 18.58 20.53
C ALA A 152 -5.16 19.27 20.35
N LEU A 153 -4.08 18.71 20.93
CA LEU A 153 -2.71 19.17 20.71
C LEU A 153 -2.35 19.20 19.22
N TRP A 154 -2.86 18.25 18.45
CA TRP A 154 -2.66 18.22 17.00
C TRP A 154 -3.39 19.36 16.28
N GLN A 155 -4.69 19.46 16.48
CA GLN A 155 -5.55 20.40 15.77
C GLN A 155 -5.26 21.86 16.15
N SER A 156 -4.80 22.11 17.36
CA SER A 156 -4.56 23.45 17.89
C SER A 156 -3.18 24.00 17.55
N THR A 157 -2.40 23.40 16.65
CA THR A 157 -1.17 24.03 16.15
C THR A 157 -1.25 24.24 14.65
N ALA A 158 -0.61 25.31 14.16
CA ALA A 158 -0.81 25.76 12.79
C ALA A 158 -0.34 24.66 11.82
N ALA A 159 -1.20 24.32 10.85
CA ALA A 159 -0.91 23.29 9.86
C ALA A 159 0.41 23.54 9.11
N ASP A 160 0.83 24.80 8.98
CA ASP A 160 2.04 25.20 8.26
C ASP A 160 3.31 25.20 9.13
N SER A 161 3.21 24.87 10.42
CA SER A 161 4.38 24.80 11.29
C SER A 161 5.15 23.50 11.05
N LYS A 162 6.32 23.61 10.42
CA LYS A 162 7.27 22.49 10.26
C LYS A 162 7.60 21.79 11.59
N ASP A 163 7.50 22.53 12.70
CA ASP A 163 7.86 22.07 14.04
C ASP A 163 6.63 21.83 14.92
N HIS A 164 5.69 21.02 14.44
CA HIS A 164 4.52 20.64 15.23
C HIS A 164 4.98 20.07 16.61
N PRO A 165 4.54 20.64 17.75
CA PRO A 165 5.11 20.30 19.06
C PRO A 165 4.99 18.82 19.46
N VAL A 166 3.93 18.13 19.02
CA VAL A 166 3.81 16.67 19.21
C VAL A 166 4.82 15.88 18.37
N LYS A 167 5.17 16.34 17.15
CA LYS A 167 6.18 15.68 16.31
C LYS A 167 7.57 15.74 16.95
N THR A 168 7.88 16.82 17.67
CA THR A 168 9.19 17.00 18.32
C THR A 168 9.36 16.16 19.59
N MET A 169 8.27 15.57 20.11
CA MET A 169 8.34 14.68 21.27
C MET A 169 8.96 13.33 20.90
N PRO A 170 10.01 12.86 21.62
CA PRO A 170 10.65 11.59 21.33
C PRO A 170 9.68 10.40 21.39
N GLY A 171 9.66 9.60 20.33
CA GLY A 171 8.83 8.40 20.25
C GLY A 171 7.34 8.65 20.02
N SER A 172 6.93 9.88 19.69
CA SER A 172 5.52 10.23 19.56
C SER A 172 4.76 9.41 18.54
N ALA A 173 5.35 9.17 17.36
CA ALA A 173 4.74 8.32 16.34
C ALA A 173 4.49 6.89 16.84
N SER A 174 5.46 6.29 17.53
CA SER A 174 5.32 4.96 18.13
C SER A 174 4.20 4.93 19.17
N TYR A 175 4.16 5.94 20.04
CA TYR A 175 3.16 6.06 21.09
C TYR A 175 1.74 6.20 20.52
N ILE A 176 1.54 7.12 19.56
CA ILE A 176 0.23 7.38 18.96
C ILE A 176 -0.25 6.13 18.19
N TYR A 177 0.67 5.42 17.53
CA TYR A 177 0.36 4.14 16.90
C TYR A 177 -0.11 3.10 17.93
N ASP A 178 0.60 2.97 19.06
CA ASP A 178 0.24 2.02 20.11
C ASP A 178 -1.11 2.34 20.74
N LEU A 179 -1.39 3.62 20.96
CA LEU A 179 -2.68 4.09 21.43
C LEU A 179 -3.79 3.79 20.42
N TRP A 180 -3.56 4.05 19.12
CA TRP A 180 -4.51 3.71 18.05
C TRP A 180 -4.79 2.19 18.03
N TRP A 181 -3.73 1.38 18.07
CA TRP A 181 -3.85 -0.07 18.07
C TRP A 181 -4.66 -0.55 19.27
N TYR A 182 -4.35 -0.05 20.47
CA TYR A 182 -5.08 -0.39 21.68
C TYR A 182 -6.56 -0.02 21.53
N MET A 183 -6.86 1.22 21.12
CA MET A 183 -8.24 1.68 20.92
C MET A 183 -8.99 0.86 19.88
N ALA A 184 -8.33 0.42 18.81
CA ALA A 184 -8.93 -0.42 17.78
C ALA A 184 -9.34 -1.82 18.28
N HIS A 185 -8.75 -2.31 19.37
CA HIS A 185 -9.03 -3.64 19.93
C HIS A 185 -9.84 -3.59 21.22
N ALA A 186 -9.65 -2.57 22.04
CA ALA A 186 -10.28 -2.45 23.36
C ALA A 186 -11.59 -1.67 23.32
N THR A 187 -11.79 -0.79 22.33
CA THR A 187 -12.97 0.09 22.29
C THR A 187 -13.71 0.01 20.96
N SER A 188 -15.00 0.32 20.99
CA SER A 188 -15.83 0.46 19.78
C SER A 188 -15.88 1.90 19.27
N ASP A 189 -15.07 2.81 19.82
CA ASP A 189 -15.08 4.23 19.45
C ASP A 189 -14.31 4.47 18.13
N GLN A 190 -15.05 4.37 17.03
CA GLN A 190 -14.49 4.58 15.69
C GLN A 190 -14.04 6.02 15.46
N ALA A 191 -14.63 7.01 16.14
CA ALA A 191 -14.29 8.42 15.95
C ALA A 191 -12.89 8.73 16.51
N ARG A 192 -12.59 8.26 17.72
CA ARG A 192 -11.25 8.40 18.32
C ARG A 192 -10.20 7.60 17.56
N GLN A 193 -10.53 6.38 17.13
CA GLN A 193 -9.64 5.59 16.27
C GLN A 193 -9.30 6.34 14.98
N ALA A 194 -10.30 6.96 14.33
CA ALA A 194 -10.13 7.76 13.12
C ALA A 194 -9.29 9.04 13.40
N ALA A 195 -9.51 9.70 14.53
CA ALA A 195 -8.73 10.87 14.92
C ALA A 195 -7.24 10.52 15.07
N LEU A 196 -6.90 9.47 15.82
CA LEU A 196 -5.51 9.06 16.05
C LEU A 196 -4.78 8.68 14.76
N ILE A 197 -5.42 7.91 13.87
CA ILE A 197 -4.79 7.54 12.59
C ILE A 197 -4.64 8.77 11.68
N SER A 198 -5.59 9.71 11.73
CA SER A 198 -5.47 10.98 11.00
C SER A 198 -4.32 11.82 11.54
N THR A 199 -4.14 11.89 12.86
CA THR A 199 -2.98 12.53 13.51
C THR A 199 -1.67 11.91 13.04
N LEU A 200 -1.58 10.58 12.92
CA LEU A 200 -0.39 9.91 12.37
C LEU A 200 -0.15 10.22 10.89
N ALA A 201 -1.20 10.24 10.06
CA ALA A 201 -1.07 10.52 8.64
C ALA A 201 -0.65 11.97 8.39
N MET A 202 -1.26 12.92 9.09
CA MET A 202 -0.83 14.32 9.11
C MET A 202 0.59 14.45 9.65
N SER A 203 0.97 13.61 10.61
CA SER A 203 2.36 13.60 11.09
C SER A 203 3.35 13.21 10.02
N ALA A 204 2.98 12.21 9.22
CA ALA A 204 3.79 11.68 8.14
C ALA A 204 3.83 12.60 6.90
N PHE A 205 2.85 13.51 6.74
CA PHE A 205 2.76 14.40 5.57
C PHE A 205 3.97 15.32 5.40
N ASP A 206 4.45 15.94 6.48
CA ASP A 206 5.65 16.80 6.48
C ASP A 206 6.89 16.09 7.05
N ASP A 207 6.99 14.77 6.86
CA ASP A 207 8.05 13.94 7.44
C ASP A 207 8.98 13.42 6.35
N PRO A 208 9.93 14.24 5.85
CA PRO A 208 10.83 13.84 4.76
C PRO A 208 11.69 12.62 5.12
N ASP A 209 12.01 12.49 6.41
CA ASP A 209 12.81 11.40 6.97
C ASP A 209 11.96 10.16 7.29
N ARG A 210 10.64 10.23 7.12
CA ARG A 210 9.68 9.15 7.36
C ARG A 210 9.79 8.54 8.76
N HIS A 211 10.05 9.34 9.78
CA HIS A 211 10.04 8.93 11.19
C HIS A 211 8.78 8.16 11.59
N VAL A 212 7.60 8.58 11.13
CA VAL A 212 6.34 7.88 11.44
C VAL A 212 6.36 6.47 10.85
N ALA A 213 6.73 6.33 9.58
CA ALA A 213 6.82 5.04 8.93
C ALA A 213 7.89 4.15 9.56
N LYS A 214 9.07 4.70 9.87
CA LYS A 214 10.15 3.98 10.58
C LYS A 214 9.68 3.45 11.93
N ALA A 215 8.95 4.25 12.71
CA ALA A 215 8.42 3.84 14.01
C ALA A 215 7.42 2.69 13.88
N ILE A 216 6.57 2.70 12.84
CA ILE A 216 5.60 1.62 12.57
C ILE A 216 6.31 0.36 12.07
N VAL A 217 7.25 0.50 11.12
CA VAL A 217 8.04 -0.62 10.57
C VAL A 217 8.86 -1.30 11.67
N ALA A 218 9.45 -0.54 12.60
CA ALA A 218 10.22 -1.07 13.73
C ALA A 218 9.41 -2.02 14.64
N LYS A 219 8.06 -1.95 14.60
CA LYS A 219 7.16 -2.88 15.31
C LYS A 219 6.93 -4.21 14.58
N GLY A 220 7.49 -4.40 13.39
CA GLY A 220 7.37 -5.62 12.59
C GLY A 220 5.91 -5.98 12.25
N SER A 221 5.50 -7.22 12.52
CA SER A 221 4.13 -7.69 12.26
C SER A 221 3.07 -6.90 13.05
N PHE A 222 3.42 -6.43 14.24
CA PHE A 222 2.50 -5.65 15.07
C PHE A 222 2.28 -4.23 14.53
N GLY A 223 3.12 -3.74 13.61
CA GLY A 223 2.98 -2.43 12.99
C GLY A 223 2.10 -2.47 11.72
N VAL A 224 2.54 -3.21 10.71
CA VAL A 224 1.92 -3.14 9.38
C VAL A 224 0.64 -3.98 9.26
N ASP A 225 0.63 -5.20 9.82
CA ASP A 225 -0.50 -6.13 9.63
C ASP A 225 -1.84 -5.57 10.18
N PRO A 226 -1.89 -4.89 11.36
CA PRO A 226 -3.13 -4.26 11.83
C PRO A 226 -3.64 -3.16 10.92
N LEU A 227 -2.76 -2.34 10.34
CA LEU A 227 -3.13 -1.28 9.39
C LEU A 227 -3.73 -1.88 8.12
N VAL A 228 -3.08 -2.91 7.55
CA VAL A 228 -3.57 -3.64 6.37
C VAL A 228 -4.94 -4.26 6.63
N ARG A 229 -5.12 -4.93 7.79
CA ARG A 229 -6.39 -5.56 8.17
C ARG A 229 -7.48 -4.52 8.38
N ARG A 230 -7.20 -3.41 9.06
CA ARG A 230 -8.18 -2.34 9.28
C ARG A 230 -8.60 -1.68 7.98
N LEU A 231 -7.65 -1.37 7.10
CA LEU A 231 -7.93 -0.82 5.78
C LEU A 231 -8.83 -1.77 4.96
N CYS A 232 -8.50 -3.06 4.89
CA CYS A 232 -9.35 -4.05 4.24
C CYS A 232 -10.77 -4.08 4.85
N ALA A 233 -10.88 -4.07 6.18
CA ALA A 233 -12.17 -4.08 6.86
C ALA A 233 -13.00 -2.82 6.56
N LEU A 234 -12.39 -1.64 6.48
CA LEU A 234 -13.07 -0.39 6.12
C LEU A 234 -13.61 -0.43 4.68
N LEU A 235 -12.86 -1.03 3.76
CA LEU A 235 -13.25 -1.22 2.37
C LEU A 235 -14.36 -2.28 2.22
N ASP A 236 -14.38 -3.30 3.08
CA ASP A 236 -15.39 -4.37 3.05
C ASP A 236 -16.71 -3.97 3.75
N ALA A 237 -16.63 -3.18 4.82
CA ALA A 237 -17.80 -2.82 5.64
C ALA A 237 -18.81 -1.91 4.90
N ASN A 238 -18.36 -1.22 3.86
CA ASN A 238 -19.15 -0.20 3.20
C ASN A 238 -19.57 -0.71 1.82
N ASN A 239 -20.86 -1.04 1.67
CA ASN A 239 -21.53 -1.42 0.42
C ASN A 239 -21.56 -0.29 -0.64
N GLY A 240 -20.41 0.32 -0.95
CA GLY A 240 -20.27 1.43 -1.90
C GLY A 240 -20.27 2.84 -1.30
N GLN A 241 -20.45 3.01 0.01
CA GLN A 241 -20.45 4.32 0.69
C GLN A 241 -19.25 4.52 1.64
N CYS A 242 -18.07 4.02 1.26
CA CYS A 242 -16.91 4.18 2.13
C CYS A 242 -16.46 5.65 2.14
N ASN A 243 -16.28 6.20 3.34
CA ASN A 243 -15.79 7.56 3.52
C ASN A 243 -14.28 7.62 3.21
N THR A 244 -13.91 8.29 2.12
CA THR A 244 -12.51 8.46 1.71
C THR A 244 -11.64 9.05 2.81
N ARG A 245 -12.18 9.94 3.67
CA ARG A 245 -11.44 10.51 4.81
C ARG A 245 -11.09 9.49 5.89
N ALA A 246 -11.86 8.42 6.02
CA ALA A 246 -11.55 7.33 6.94
C ALA A 246 -10.49 6.38 6.38
N VAL A 247 -10.39 6.29 5.04
CA VAL A 247 -9.48 5.37 4.33
C VAL A 247 -8.12 6.00 4.06
N TYR A 248 -8.10 7.28 3.65
CA TYR A 248 -6.90 8.01 3.26
C TYR A 248 -5.75 7.89 4.27
N PRO A 249 -5.95 8.10 5.59
CA PRO A 249 -4.86 8.01 6.56
C PRO A 249 -4.12 6.66 6.52
N PHE A 250 -4.86 5.56 6.31
CA PHE A 250 -4.27 4.23 6.21
C PHE A 250 -3.47 4.07 4.92
N ALA A 251 -4.05 4.44 3.78
CA ALA A 251 -3.37 4.35 2.49
C ALA A 251 -2.06 5.16 2.50
N TYR A 252 -2.11 6.39 3.03
CA TYR A 252 -0.97 7.30 3.15
C TYR A 252 0.16 6.70 4.01
N ILE A 253 -0.16 6.21 5.21
CA ILE A 253 0.82 5.61 6.13
C ILE A 253 1.41 4.33 5.54
N LEU A 254 0.59 3.47 4.95
CA LEU A 254 1.03 2.22 4.34
C LEU A 254 1.94 2.46 3.12
N ASN A 255 1.64 3.49 2.32
CA ASN A 255 2.49 3.93 1.22
C ASN A 255 3.89 4.31 1.75
N ASN A 256 3.95 5.18 2.77
CA ASN A 256 5.21 5.56 3.40
C ASN A 256 5.96 4.39 4.04
N CYS A 257 5.26 3.42 4.65
CA CYS A 257 5.88 2.21 5.18
C CYS A 257 6.50 1.34 4.06
N ALA A 258 5.81 1.19 2.93
CA ALA A 258 6.31 0.42 1.78
C ALA A 258 7.52 1.06 1.09
N ILE A 259 7.61 2.40 1.12
CA ILE A 259 8.79 3.14 0.66
C ILE A 259 9.94 3.01 1.68
N CYS A 260 9.63 3.08 2.98
CA CYS A 260 10.62 3.05 4.05
C CYS A 260 11.38 1.72 4.14
N ASP A 261 10.70 0.59 4.01
CA ASP A 261 11.32 -0.74 4.13
C ASP A 261 10.70 -1.74 3.15
N MET A 262 11.55 -2.39 2.35
CA MET A 262 11.11 -3.43 1.43
C MET A 262 10.62 -4.70 2.14
N SER A 263 11.12 -4.98 3.35
CA SER A 263 10.79 -6.18 4.13
C SER A 263 9.33 -6.26 4.55
N VAL A 264 8.62 -5.12 4.60
CA VAL A 264 7.20 -5.08 4.95
C VAL A 264 6.26 -5.26 3.76
N ARG A 265 6.74 -5.13 2.52
CA ARG A 265 5.91 -5.22 1.31
C ARG A 265 5.17 -6.57 1.17
N PRO A 266 5.78 -7.74 1.48
CA PRO A 266 5.05 -9.01 1.46
C PRO A 266 3.84 -9.05 2.39
N ARG A 267 3.87 -8.32 3.51
CA ARG A 267 2.77 -8.22 4.47
C ARG A 267 1.59 -7.41 3.94
N MET A 268 1.86 -6.51 2.99
CA MET A 268 0.88 -5.66 2.32
C MET A 268 0.30 -6.31 1.05
N TYR A 269 0.69 -7.54 0.70
CA TYR A 269 0.15 -8.27 -0.46
C TYR A 269 -1.38 -8.23 -0.60
N PRO A 270 -2.20 -8.32 0.48
CA PRO A 270 -3.65 -8.20 0.36
C PRO A 270 -4.12 -6.87 -0.27
N LEU A 271 -3.35 -5.79 -0.13
CA LEU A 271 -3.70 -4.46 -0.65
C LEU A 271 -3.64 -4.38 -2.16
N ILE A 272 -2.84 -5.22 -2.83
CA ILE A 272 -2.82 -5.29 -4.31
C ILE A 272 -4.23 -5.47 -4.85
N TRP A 273 -5.03 -6.32 -4.21
CA TRP A 273 -6.41 -6.61 -4.61
C TRP A 273 -7.42 -5.55 -4.23
N ARG A 274 -6.98 -4.53 -3.49
CA ARG A 274 -7.81 -3.45 -2.96
C ARG A 274 -7.52 -2.11 -3.64
N VAL A 275 -6.44 -1.97 -4.40
CA VAL A 275 -6.08 -0.73 -5.12
C VAL A 275 -7.26 -0.21 -5.96
N CYS A 276 -7.89 -1.06 -6.77
CA CYS A 276 -9.04 -0.65 -7.58
C CYS A 276 -10.24 -0.22 -6.71
N SER A 277 -10.50 -0.91 -5.59
CA SER A 277 -11.57 -0.53 -4.66
C SER A 277 -11.29 0.81 -4.00
N MET A 278 -10.05 1.06 -3.58
CA MET A 278 -9.63 2.34 -3.00
C MET A 278 -9.82 3.49 -3.99
N LEU A 279 -9.40 3.31 -5.25
CA LEU A 279 -9.54 4.34 -6.28
C LEU A 279 -10.98 4.61 -6.69
N ARG A 280 -11.85 3.60 -6.68
CA ARG A 280 -13.30 3.81 -6.92
C ARG A 280 -13.96 4.68 -5.85
N LEU A 281 -13.39 4.81 -4.64
CA LEU A 281 -13.91 5.76 -3.63
C LEU A 281 -13.81 7.21 -4.10
N VAL A 282 -12.82 7.51 -4.93
CA VAL A 282 -12.67 8.82 -5.57
C VAL A 282 -13.82 9.09 -6.51
N ASP A 283 -14.24 8.08 -7.29
CA ASP A 283 -15.40 8.21 -8.20
C ASP A 283 -16.66 8.60 -7.44
N TYR A 284 -16.88 8.03 -6.25
CA TYR A 284 -18.05 8.36 -5.41
C TYR A 284 -17.93 9.71 -4.71
N SER A 285 -16.71 10.12 -4.34
CA SER A 285 -16.47 11.35 -3.57
C SER A 285 -16.40 12.60 -4.44
N MET A 286 -15.97 12.45 -5.70
CA MET A 286 -15.74 13.57 -6.62
C MET A 286 -17.02 14.32 -6.98
N GLY A 287 -18.18 13.67 -7.11
CA GLY A 287 -19.42 14.33 -7.52
C GLY A 287 -19.22 15.33 -8.67
N ASN A 288 -19.70 16.58 -8.48
CA ASN A 288 -19.43 17.74 -9.36
C ASN A 288 -18.37 18.70 -8.78
N HIS A 289 -17.50 18.24 -7.88
CA HIS A 289 -16.49 19.10 -7.27
C HIS A 289 -15.45 19.53 -8.30
N ASP A 290 -15.08 20.82 -8.25
CA ASP A 290 -13.95 21.35 -9.00
C ASP A 290 -12.66 20.68 -8.54
N VAL A 291 -11.82 20.23 -9.48
CA VAL A 291 -10.52 19.61 -9.22
C VAL A 291 -9.62 20.56 -8.43
N LEU A 292 -9.75 21.87 -8.64
CA LEU A 292 -8.98 22.89 -7.93
C LEU A 292 -9.51 23.20 -6.52
N SER A 293 -10.62 22.59 -6.11
CA SER A 293 -11.10 22.71 -4.74
C SER A 293 -10.18 21.99 -3.75
N LYS A 294 -10.23 22.37 -2.46
CA LYS A 294 -9.48 21.68 -1.40
C LYS A 294 -9.79 20.17 -1.36
N GLU A 295 -11.04 19.80 -1.61
CA GLU A 295 -11.46 18.40 -1.68
C GLU A 295 -10.89 17.71 -2.94
N GLY A 296 -10.89 18.39 -4.09
CA GLY A 296 -10.29 17.89 -5.33
C GLY A 296 -8.79 17.59 -5.16
N MET A 297 -8.03 18.50 -4.55
CA MET A 297 -6.62 18.30 -4.23
C MET A 297 -6.41 17.13 -3.26
N PHE A 298 -7.24 17.02 -2.22
CA PHE A 298 -7.19 15.90 -1.27
C PHE A 298 -7.43 14.55 -1.98
N LEU A 299 -8.44 14.48 -2.85
CA LEU A 299 -8.76 13.28 -3.61
C LEU A 299 -7.67 12.93 -4.63
N MET A 300 -7.00 13.94 -5.20
CA MET A 300 -5.84 13.75 -6.06
C MET A 300 -4.69 13.10 -5.28
N THR A 301 -4.31 13.68 -4.12
CA THR A 301 -3.25 13.12 -3.26
C THR A 301 -3.57 11.68 -2.86
N TYR A 302 -4.80 11.41 -2.40
CA TYR A 302 -5.24 10.05 -2.09
C TYR A 302 -5.12 9.09 -3.28
N SER A 303 -5.50 9.54 -4.49
CA SER A 303 -5.40 8.72 -5.70
C SER A 303 -3.94 8.39 -6.03
N VAL A 304 -3.06 9.38 -5.92
CA VAL A 304 -1.61 9.22 -6.10
C VAL A 304 -1.08 8.20 -5.12
N ASP A 305 -1.35 8.32 -3.82
CA ASP A 305 -0.90 7.35 -2.81
C ASP A 305 -1.40 5.93 -3.08
N CYS A 306 -2.66 5.79 -3.49
CA CYS A 306 -3.24 4.49 -3.84
C CYS A 306 -2.56 3.87 -5.07
N LEU A 307 -2.24 4.67 -6.08
CA LEU A 307 -1.55 4.21 -7.28
C LEU A 307 -0.07 3.89 -6.99
N HIS A 308 0.62 4.70 -6.18
CA HIS A 308 2.01 4.49 -5.76
C HIS A 308 2.22 3.17 -5.00
N LEU A 309 1.20 2.70 -4.27
CA LEU A 309 1.26 1.38 -3.63
C LEU A 309 1.48 0.26 -4.64
N LEU A 310 0.96 0.34 -5.87
CA LEU A 310 1.04 -0.77 -6.81
C LEU A 310 2.47 -1.03 -7.33
N PRO A 311 3.24 -0.03 -7.81
CA PRO A 311 4.66 -0.19 -8.12
C PRO A 311 5.48 -0.68 -6.91
N LEU A 312 5.21 -0.16 -5.72
CA LEU A 312 5.92 -0.57 -4.50
C LEU A 312 5.67 -2.04 -4.16
N LEU A 313 4.43 -2.51 -4.30
CA LEU A 313 4.02 -3.88 -4.03
C LEU A 313 4.23 -4.83 -5.22
N SER A 314 4.63 -4.32 -6.38
CA SER A 314 4.82 -5.13 -7.59
C SER A 314 5.84 -6.26 -7.42
N CYS A 315 6.79 -6.11 -6.48
CA CYS A 315 7.77 -7.13 -6.11
C CYS A 315 7.14 -8.36 -5.43
N THR A 316 5.84 -8.29 -5.10
CA THR A 316 5.09 -9.37 -4.46
C THR A 316 4.12 -10.07 -5.42
N LEU A 317 4.04 -9.62 -6.68
CA LEU A 317 3.21 -10.24 -7.71
C LEU A 317 3.78 -11.60 -8.08
N ARG A 318 2.97 -12.66 -7.94
CA ARG A 318 3.45 -14.04 -8.06
C ARG A 318 3.43 -14.59 -9.46
N GLY A 319 2.91 -13.85 -10.45
CA GLY A 319 2.82 -14.33 -11.83
C GLY A 319 1.74 -13.66 -12.68
N PRO A 320 1.48 -14.16 -13.89
CA PRO A 320 0.49 -13.63 -14.82
C PRO A 320 -0.94 -13.65 -14.26
N ARG A 321 -1.26 -14.61 -13.40
CA ARG A 321 -2.59 -14.72 -12.77
C ARG A 321 -2.90 -13.48 -11.94
N ASP A 322 -1.91 -12.97 -11.23
CA ASP A 322 -2.05 -11.80 -10.38
C ASP A 322 -2.31 -10.54 -11.21
N ILE A 323 -1.57 -10.38 -12.30
CA ILE A 323 -1.73 -9.25 -13.24
C ILE A 323 -3.08 -9.33 -13.97
N ILE A 324 -3.48 -10.50 -14.46
CA ILE A 324 -4.80 -10.71 -15.08
C ILE A 324 -5.93 -10.37 -14.09
N ARG A 325 -5.77 -10.73 -12.81
CA ARG A 325 -6.75 -10.38 -11.78
C ARG A 325 -6.84 -8.87 -11.58
N LEU A 326 -5.73 -8.14 -11.53
CA LEU A 326 -5.72 -6.67 -11.47
C LEU A 326 -6.44 -6.04 -12.67
N ILE A 327 -6.12 -6.51 -13.88
CA ILE A 327 -6.76 -6.08 -15.13
C ILE A 327 -8.28 -6.25 -15.05
N ARG A 328 -8.73 -7.45 -14.68
CA ARG A 328 -10.17 -7.77 -14.55
C ARG A 328 -10.86 -7.06 -13.38
N GLN A 329 -10.12 -6.66 -12.35
CA GLN A 329 -10.64 -5.81 -11.27
C GLN A 329 -10.77 -4.34 -11.68
N GLY A 330 -10.35 -3.99 -12.89
CA GLY A 330 -10.59 -2.70 -13.47
C GLY A 330 -9.45 -1.69 -13.28
N ILE A 331 -8.20 -2.17 -13.14
CA ILE A 331 -7.05 -1.27 -12.93
C ILE A 331 -6.85 -0.29 -14.11
N LEU A 332 -7.13 -0.72 -15.34
CA LEU A 332 -6.98 0.13 -16.52
C LEU A 332 -8.02 1.26 -16.53
N GLN A 333 -9.25 0.96 -16.12
CA GLN A 333 -10.36 1.89 -16.05
C GLN A 333 -10.11 2.95 -14.98
N VAL A 334 -9.59 2.57 -13.80
CA VAL A 334 -9.27 3.55 -12.74
C VAL A 334 -8.07 4.42 -13.11
N ILE A 335 -7.06 3.88 -13.80
CA ILE A 335 -5.94 4.68 -14.31
C ILE A 335 -6.41 5.65 -15.40
N HIS A 336 -7.24 5.18 -16.33
CA HIS A 336 -7.80 6.01 -17.39
C HIS A 336 -8.62 7.17 -16.81
N ARG A 337 -9.52 6.91 -15.85
CA ARG A 337 -10.27 7.96 -15.14
C ARG A 337 -9.39 8.90 -14.34
N TYR A 338 -8.31 8.40 -13.74
CA TYR A 338 -7.33 9.23 -13.04
C TYR A 338 -6.68 10.22 -14.00
N LEU A 339 -6.22 9.76 -15.17
CA LEU A 339 -5.64 10.62 -16.21
C LEU A 339 -6.64 11.65 -16.73
N ASP A 340 -7.90 11.25 -16.93
CA ASP A 340 -8.95 12.17 -17.36
C ASP A 340 -9.26 13.28 -16.36
N ARG A 341 -9.20 12.97 -15.06
CA ARG A 341 -9.60 13.91 -14.00
C ARG A 341 -8.47 14.79 -13.53
N PHE A 342 -7.31 14.20 -13.28
CA PHE A 342 -6.25 14.84 -12.54
C PHE A 342 -5.06 15.23 -13.41
N ASN A 343 -5.19 15.13 -14.74
CA ASN A 343 -4.15 15.39 -15.75
C ASN A 343 -3.01 16.27 -15.22
N ASP A 344 -2.00 15.61 -14.67
CA ASP A 344 -0.96 16.28 -13.92
C ASP A 344 0.16 16.63 -14.88
N ALA A 345 -0.08 17.68 -15.68
CA ALA A 345 0.90 18.21 -16.63
C ALA A 345 2.20 18.66 -15.94
N TRP A 346 2.22 18.74 -14.61
CA TRP A 346 3.33 19.24 -13.80
C TRP A 346 4.20 18.13 -13.19
N GLN A 347 3.78 16.87 -13.19
CA GLN A 347 4.63 15.77 -12.72
C GLN A 347 5.53 15.25 -13.84
N GLU A 348 6.86 15.26 -13.60
CA GLU A 348 7.86 14.73 -14.53
C GLU A 348 7.61 13.26 -14.92
N LYS A 349 6.94 12.49 -14.04
CA LYS A 349 6.50 11.12 -14.30
C LYS A 349 5.13 10.88 -13.68
N SER A 350 4.14 10.63 -14.53
CA SER A 350 2.82 10.22 -14.07
C SER A 350 2.89 8.83 -13.41
N VAL A 351 2.33 8.67 -12.20
CA VAL A 351 2.19 7.36 -11.55
C VAL A 351 1.45 6.34 -12.45
N ALA A 352 0.53 6.82 -13.28
CA ALA A 352 -0.13 5.99 -14.29
C ALA A 352 0.88 5.39 -15.27
N ALA A 353 1.85 6.19 -15.70
CA ALA A 353 2.94 5.74 -16.56
C ALA A 353 3.80 4.69 -15.85
N GLU A 354 4.13 4.87 -14.57
CA GLU A 354 4.91 3.87 -13.82
C GLU A 354 4.21 2.51 -13.74
N ILE A 355 2.88 2.50 -13.56
CA ILE A 355 2.12 1.24 -13.54
C ILE A 355 2.04 0.61 -14.92
N VAL A 356 1.69 1.41 -15.94
CA VAL A 356 1.51 0.89 -17.30
C VAL A 356 2.85 0.44 -17.88
N ASP A 357 3.87 1.29 -17.85
CA ASP A 357 5.20 0.99 -18.40
C ASP A 357 5.96 -0.02 -17.52
N GLY A 358 5.76 -0.03 -16.20
CA GLY A 358 6.53 -0.85 -15.26
C GLY A 358 5.94 -2.20 -14.88
N ILE A 359 4.63 -2.37 -15.03
CA ILE A 359 3.92 -3.59 -14.62
C ILE A 359 3.18 -4.20 -15.81
N ILE A 360 2.36 -3.41 -16.51
CA ILE A 360 1.42 -3.95 -17.51
C ILE A 360 2.15 -4.27 -18.81
N ILE A 361 2.86 -3.32 -19.40
CA ILE A 361 3.56 -3.48 -20.69
C ILE A 361 4.58 -4.64 -20.64
N PRO A 362 5.46 -4.78 -19.64
CA PRO A 362 6.35 -5.93 -19.56
C PRO A 362 5.60 -7.27 -19.56
N ALA A 363 4.44 -7.30 -18.90
CA ALA A 363 3.64 -8.51 -18.76
C ALA A 363 2.80 -8.87 -20.00
N ILE A 364 2.47 -7.93 -20.90
CA ILE A 364 1.71 -8.28 -22.12
C ILE A 364 2.50 -9.16 -23.10
N ASN A 365 3.83 -9.26 -22.94
CA ASN A 365 4.63 -10.27 -23.65
C ASN A 365 4.15 -11.72 -23.36
N ILE A 366 3.34 -11.89 -22.31
CA ILE A 366 2.66 -13.13 -21.94
C ILE A 366 1.27 -13.13 -22.60
N PRO A 367 0.96 -14.07 -23.52
CA PRO A 367 -0.27 -14.03 -24.31
C PRO A 367 -1.56 -13.99 -23.51
N SER A 368 -1.61 -14.63 -22.34
CA SER A 368 -2.77 -14.60 -21.46
C SER A 368 -3.03 -13.23 -20.84
N VAL A 369 -1.96 -12.48 -20.53
CA VAL A 369 -2.05 -11.10 -20.05
C VAL A 369 -2.48 -10.18 -21.19
N ALA A 370 -1.83 -10.26 -22.37
CA ALA A 370 -2.23 -9.47 -23.54
C ALA A 370 -3.71 -9.65 -23.90
N THR A 371 -4.20 -10.90 -23.87
CA THR A 371 -5.63 -11.18 -24.14
C THR A 371 -6.51 -10.49 -23.10
N ALA A 372 -6.19 -10.59 -21.80
CA ALA A 372 -6.99 -9.93 -20.76
C ALA A 372 -6.98 -8.40 -20.85
N VAL A 373 -5.86 -7.80 -21.25
CA VAL A 373 -5.77 -6.35 -21.49
C VAL A 373 -6.64 -5.96 -22.68
N ASP A 374 -6.50 -6.66 -23.81
CA ASP A 374 -7.28 -6.38 -25.02
C ASP A 374 -8.79 -6.52 -24.75
N ASP A 375 -9.20 -7.61 -24.08
CA ASP A 375 -10.60 -7.84 -23.68
C ASP A 375 -11.17 -6.63 -22.91
N VAL A 376 -10.43 -6.12 -21.90
CA VAL A 376 -10.88 -4.97 -21.08
C VAL A 376 -10.88 -3.66 -21.87
N LEU A 377 -9.87 -3.41 -22.71
CA LEU A 377 -9.85 -2.21 -23.55
C LEU A 377 -11.05 -2.16 -24.51
N GLN A 378 -11.44 -3.31 -25.07
CA GLN A 378 -12.60 -3.42 -25.95
C GLN A 378 -13.93 -3.34 -25.17
N GLU A 379 -14.06 -4.06 -24.06
CA GLU A 379 -15.28 -4.14 -23.27
C GLU A 379 -15.68 -2.78 -22.68
N ASP A 380 -14.72 -2.04 -22.12
CA ASP A 380 -14.97 -0.75 -21.47
C ASP A 380 -14.84 0.44 -22.42
N GLY A 381 -14.51 0.19 -23.70
CA GLY A 381 -14.35 1.24 -24.70
C GLY A 381 -13.37 2.32 -24.26
N LEU A 382 -12.23 1.94 -23.68
CA LEU A 382 -11.22 2.88 -23.20
C LEU A 382 -10.58 3.60 -24.39
N VAL A 383 -11.20 4.73 -24.78
CA VAL A 383 -10.80 5.53 -25.94
C VAL A 383 -9.43 6.11 -25.69
N LEU A 384 -8.56 5.95 -26.68
CA LEU A 384 -7.21 6.48 -26.69
C LEU A 384 -7.19 7.72 -27.56
N ASP A 385 -6.74 8.84 -26.98
CA ASP A 385 -6.50 10.07 -27.71
C ASP A 385 -4.99 10.19 -28.00
N PRO A 386 -4.54 9.89 -29.25
CA PRO A 386 -3.14 10.03 -29.61
C PRO A 386 -2.65 11.49 -29.59
N GLY A 387 -3.55 12.47 -29.54
CA GLY A 387 -3.21 13.89 -29.40
C GLY A 387 -2.89 14.31 -27.95
N ARG A 388 -3.23 13.47 -26.97
CA ARG A 388 -3.03 13.74 -25.54
C ARG A 388 -1.70 13.16 -25.06
N VAL A 389 -0.76 14.03 -24.68
CA VAL A 389 0.57 13.64 -24.20
C VAL A 389 0.49 12.84 -22.90
N ASP A 390 -0.48 13.15 -22.04
CA ASP A 390 -0.78 12.44 -20.79
C ASP A 390 -1.26 11.00 -21.01
N TYR A 391 -1.67 10.66 -22.24
CA TYR A 391 -2.08 9.33 -22.66
C TYR A 391 -0.96 8.50 -23.30
N ASP A 392 0.27 9.01 -23.35
CA ASP A 392 1.42 8.28 -23.91
C ASP A 392 1.58 6.85 -23.37
N PRO A 393 1.40 6.55 -22.06
CA PRO A 393 1.49 5.17 -21.56
C PRO A 393 0.45 4.23 -22.19
N PHE A 394 -0.78 4.69 -22.38
CA PHE A 394 -1.81 3.88 -23.04
C PHE A 394 -1.57 3.73 -24.54
N ASN A 395 -1.03 4.76 -25.19
CA ASN A 395 -0.64 4.68 -26.60
C ASN A 395 0.47 3.64 -26.80
N LYS A 396 1.49 3.62 -25.92
CA LYS A 396 2.53 2.58 -25.87
C LYS A 396 1.95 1.20 -25.60
N LEU A 397 1.00 1.08 -24.66
CA LEU A 397 0.32 -0.16 -24.36
C LEU A 397 -0.37 -0.74 -25.61
N ARG A 398 -1.11 0.10 -26.36
CA ARG A 398 -1.78 -0.33 -27.60
C ARG A 398 -0.80 -0.77 -28.67
N ALA A 399 0.25 0.01 -28.92
CA ALA A 399 1.28 -0.35 -29.89
C ALA A 399 1.92 -1.71 -29.55
N SER A 400 2.15 -1.95 -28.26
CA SER A 400 2.71 -3.20 -27.77
C SER A 400 1.72 -4.37 -27.89
N LEU A 401 0.41 -4.15 -27.65
CA LEU A 401 -0.63 -5.15 -27.90
C LEU A 401 -0.74 -5.53 -29.37
N GLN A 402 -0.67 -4.55 -30.29
CA GLN A 402 -0.69 -4.82 -31.72
C GLN A 402 0.51 -5.68 -32.14
N LYS A 403 1.71 -5.30 -31.71
CA LYS A 403 2.94 -6.09 -31.92
C LYS A 403 2.78 -7.52 -31.41
N MET A 404 2.17 -7.68 -30.23
CA MET A 404 1.90 -8.99 -29.64
C MET A 404 0.83 -9.78 -30.39
N ALA A 405 -0.21 -9.13 -30.92
CA ALA A 405 -1.22 -9.75 -31.75
C ALA A 405 -0.62 -10.28 -33.07
N ASP A 406 0.24 -9.49 -33.72
CA ASP A 406 0.94 -9.88 -34.95
C ASP A 406 1.90 -11.04 -34.69
N MET A 407 2.64 -11.01 -33.57
CA MET A 407 3.51 -12.10 -33.16
C MET A 407 2.72 -13.37 -32.84
N LYS A 408 1.56 -13.26 -32.19
CA LYS A 408 0.64 -14.37 -31.90
C LYS A 408 0.02 -14.94 -33.18
N ALA A 409 -0.31 -14.11 -34.16
CA ALA A 409 -0.78 -14.56 -35.47
C ALA A 409 0.30 -15.35 -36.20
N THR A 410 1.54 -14.83 -36.20
CA THR A 410 2.72 -15.50 -36.78
C THR A 410 2.97 -16.86 -36.10
N TYR A 411 2.93 -16.89 -34.76
CA TYR A 411 3.04 -18.13 -33.98
C TYR A 411 1.96 -19.16 -34.35
N LYS A 412 0.69 -18.72 -34.44
CA LYS A 412 -0.43 -19.60 -34.84
C LYS A 412 -0.25 -20.14 -36.26
N ALA A 413 0.18 -19.31 -37.20
CA ALA A 413 0.42 -19.70 -38.59
C ALA A 413 1.55 -20.73 -38.69
N GLY A 414 2.70 -20.45 -38.08
CA GLY A 414 3.85 -21.38 -38.05
C GLY A 414 3.54 -22.67 -37.32
N ARG A 415 2.73 -22.61 -36.25
CA ARG A 415 2.26 -23.82 -35.57
C ARG A 415 1.28 -24.61 -36.44
N LYS A 416 0.39 -23.95 -37.18
CA LYS A 416 -0.55 -24.64 -38.07
C LYS A 416 0.19 -25.40 -39.16
N SER A 417 1.22 -24.81 -39.76
CA SER A 417 2.07 -25.51 -40.75
C SER A 417 2.87 -26.65 -40.13
N ALA A 418 3.49 -26.44 -38.95
CA ALA A 418 4.22 -27.50 -38.24
C ALA A 418 3.32 -28.66 -37.78
N MET A 419 2.01 -28.41 -37.61
CA MET A 419 1.01 -29.42 -37.25
C MET A 419 0.45 -30.21 -38.44
N GLN A 420 0.95 -30.00 -39.66
CA GLN A 420 0.50 -30.71 -40.87
C GLN A 420 1.38 -31.90 -41.24
N SER A 421 2.57 -32.04 -40.64
CA SER A 421 3.50 -33.14 -40.93
C SER A 421 3.91 -33.92 -39.67
N CYS A 422 4.29 -35.17 -39.85
CA CYS A 422 4.91 -35.96 -38.77
C CYS A 422 6.31 -35.40 -38.47
N HIS A 423 6.61 -35.20 -37.18
CA HIS A 423 7.89 -34.67 -36.73
C HIS A 423 9.05 -35.67 -36.84
N ASN A 424 8.74 -36.98 -36.81
CA ASN A 424 9.71 -38.01 -37.13
C ASN A 424 10.14 -37.88 -38.60
N LYS A 425 11.37 -37.40 -38.84
CA LYS A 425 11.94 -37.19 -40.17
C LYS A 425 12.03 -38.47 -41.01
N ALA A 426 12.11 -39.64 -40.37
CA ALA A 426 12.12 -40.93 -41.06
C ALA A 426 10.72 -41.40 -41.49
N CYS A 427 9.66 -40.64 -41.17
CA CYS A 427 8.30 -41.02 -41.52
C CYS A 427 8.00 -40.69 -42.98
N ALA A 428 7.85 -41.73 -43.82
CA ALA A 428 7.58 -41.60 -45.25
C ALA A 428 6.12 -41.28 -45.62
N ASN A 429 5.21 -41.20 -44.64
CA ASN A 429 3.82 -40.88 -44.94
C ASN A 429 3.71 -39.38 -45.29
N GLU A 430 3.08 -39.04 -46.41
CA GLU A 430 2.89 -37.64 -46.83
C GLU A 430 1.48 -37.12 -46.54
N VAL A 431 0.51 -38.03 -46.42
CA VAL A 431 -0.90 -37.71 -46.18
C VAL A 431 -1.30 -38.21 -44.81
N TYR A 432 -1.54 -37.27 -43.90
CA TYR A 432 -1.95 -37.60 -42.53
C TYR A 432 -3.35 -37.09 -42.24
N GLY A 433 -4.15 -37.95 -41.60
CA GLY A 433 -5.34 -37.53 -40.86
C GLY A 433 -4.98 -36.80 -39.56
N LYS A 434 -5.67 -37.14 -38.47
CA LYS A 434 -5.48 -36.48 -37.16
C LYS A 434 -4.14 -36.89 -36.50
N LEU A 435 -3.11 -36.05 -36.62
CA LEU A 435 -1.83 -36.26 -35.92
C LEU A 435 -1.98 -36.18 -34.39
N LYS A 436 -1.29 -37.07 -33.67
CA LYS A 436 -1.18 -37.05 -32.21
C LYS A 436 -0.18 -35.98 -31.80
N ARG A 437 -0.54 -35.15 -30.83
CA ARG A 437 0.33 -34.08 -30.31
C ARG A 437 1.17 -34.60 -29.16
N CYS A 438 2.46 -34.32 -29.19
CA CYS A 438 3.31 -34.47 -28.02
C CYS A 438 2.80 -33.58 -26.86
N PRO A 439 2.99 -33.94 -25.57
CA PRO A 439 2.68 -33.05 -24.45
C PRO A 439 3.30 -31.66 -24.58
N CYS A 440 4.50 -31.52 -25.17
CA CYS A 440 5.14 -30.24 -25.46
C CYS A 440 4.43 -29.42 -26.56
N ARG A 441 3.53 -30.04 -27.35
CA ARG A 441 2.78 -29.48 -28.49
C ARG A 441 3.61 -28.87 -29.64
N TRP A 442 4.93 -29.07 -29.65
CA TRP A 442 5.84 -28.70 -30.75
C TRP A 442 5.97 -29.79 -31.81
N ALA A 443 5.96 -31.05 -31.37
CA ALA A 443 5.96 -32.20 -32.27
C ALA A 443 4.56 -32.79 -32.41
N CYS A 444 4.25 -33.19 -33.63
CA CYS A 444 3.07 -33.96 -33.97
C CYS A 444 3.52 -35.27 -34.62
N TYR A 445 2.91 -36.38 -34.25
CA TYR A 445 3.28 -37.71 -34.72
C TYR A 445 2.05 -38.41 -35.29
N CYS A 446 2.23 -39.10 -36.40
CA CYS A 446 1.16 -39.90 -36.99
C CYS A 446 0.84 -41.16 -36.17
N SER A 447 1.81 -41.63 -35.39
CA SER A 447 1.71 -42.84 -34.58
C SER A 447 2.57 -42.74 -33.32
N LEU A 448 2.30 -43.60 -32.33
CA LEU A 448 3.16 -43.75 -31.14
C LEU A 448 4.54 -44.28 -31.52
N ALA A 449 4.66 -45.12 -32.56
CA ALA A 449 5.93 -45.62 -33.06
C ALA A 449 6.82 -44.47 -33.58
N CYS A 450 6.24 -43.52 -34.32
CA CYS A 450 6.98 -42.34 -34.76
C CYS A 450 7.40 -41.44 -33.60
N GLN A 451 6.55 -41.29 -32.57
CA GLN A 451 6.93 -40.57 -31.36
C GLN A 451 8.08 -41.26 -30.62
N ALA A 452 8.01 -42.58 -30.44
CA ALA A 452 9.06 -43.35 -29.77
C ALA A 452 10.39 -43.30 -30.54
N SER A 453 10.33 -43.41 -31.87
CA SER A 453 11.49 -43.32 -32.75
C SER A 453 12.18 -41.96 -32.69
N ASP A 454 11.42 -40.88 -32.59
CA ASP A 454 11.95 -39.51 -32.47
C ASP A 454 12.21 -39.12 -31.00
N TRP A 455 11.90 -39.98 -30.02
CA TRP A 455 11.91 -39.57 -28.62
C TRP A 455 13.31 -39.23 -28.11
N SER A 456 14.35 -39.95 -28.54
CA SER A 456 15.73 -39.67 -28.10
C SER A 456 16.19 -38.28 -28.52
N SER A 457 15.86 -37.84 -29.74
CA SER A 457 16.12 -36.49 -30.25
C SER A 457 15.16 -35.46 -29.66
N HIS A 458 13.89 -35.79 -29.51
CA HIS A 458 12.85 -34.86 -29.07
C HIS A 458 12.84 -34.61 -27.56
N ARG A 459 13.28 -35.57 -26.74
CA ARG A 459 13.16 -35.52 -25.27
C ARG A 459 13.80 -34.26 -24.68
N THR A 460 14.97 -33.85 -25.18
CA THR A 460 15.67 -32.64 -24.73
C THR A 460 14.85 -31.38 -25.01
N ALA A 461 14.21 -31.29 -26.18
CA ALA A 461 13.29 -30.20 -26.53
C ALA A 461 11.92 -30.31 -25.81
N CYS A 462 11.49 -31.53 -25.46
CA CYS A 462 10.21 -31.80 -24.82
C CYS A 462 10.21 -31.49 -23.32
N GLN A 463 11.35 -31.72 -22.65
CA GLN A 463 11.55 -31.38 -21.25
C GLN A 463 11.89 -29.90 -21.15
N THR A 464 10.87 -29.05 -21.03
CA THR A 464 11.11 -27.68 -20.58
C THR A 464 11.69 -27.77 -19.17
N LYS A 465 12.99 -27.52 -19.02
CA LYS A 465 13.61 -27.35 -17.71
C LYS A 465 13.15 -26.01 -17.14
N THR A 466 11.96 -25.99 -16.56
CA THR A 466 11.65 -24.95 -15.59
C THR A 466 12.55 -25.21 -14.40
N HIS A 467 13.55 -24.35 -14.18
CA HIS A 467 14.17 -24.27 -12.87
C HIS A 467 13.04 -24.16 -11.85
N GLU A 468 13.09 -24.98 -10.78
CA GLU A 468 12.15 -24.82 -9.67
C GLU A 468 12.28 -23.37 -9.22
N PRO A 469 11.25 -22.53 -9.46
CA PRO A 469 11.36 -21.14 -9.13
C PRO A 469 11.47 -21.05 -7.61
N ASP A 470 12.35 -20.18 -7.12
CA ASP A 470 12.27 -19.76 -5.72
C ASP A 470 10.80 -19.41 -5.39
N ALA A 471 10.38 -19.61 -4.15
CA ALA A 471 9.03 -19.30 -3.70
C ALA A 471 8.64 -17.83 -4.00
N SER A 472 9.64 -16.96 -4.14
CA SER A 472 9.56 -15.54 -4.49
C SER A 472 9.46 -15.23 -6.00
N ALA A 473 9.75 -16.18 -6.89
CA ALA A 473 9.88 -15.93 -8.32
C ALA A 473 8.53 -15.79 -9.06
N PHE A 474 8.54 -15.05 -10.17
CA PHE A 474 7.37 -14.81 -11.02
C PHE A 474 6.93 -16.09 -11.75
N ARG A 475 5.81 -16.71 -11.36
CA ARG A 475 5.39 -18.04 -11.85
C ARG A 475 4.52 -17.97 -13.09
N ILE A 476 4.92 -18.64 -14.16
CA ILE A 476 4.11 -18.77 -15.38
C ILE A 476 3.50 -20.17 -15.42
N ASP A 477 2.25 -20.28 -14.96
CA ASP A 477 1.58 -21.59 -14.83
C ASP A 477 1.03 -22.14 -16.14
N ARG A 478 0.84 -21.30 -17.17
CA ARG A 478 0.16 -21.70 -18.41
C ARG A 478 1.18 -22.22 -19.43
N PRO A 479 1.13 -23.51 -19.82
CA PRO A 479 2.08 -24.05 -20.80
C PRO A 479 2.01 -23.39 -22.17
N SER A 480 0.86 -22.82 -22.55
CA SER A 480 0.73 -22.05 -23.80
C SER A 480 1.58 -20.79 -23.80
N ASP A 481 1.72 -20.14 -22.65
CA ASP A 481 2.44 -18.88 -22.53
C ASP A 481 3.94 -19.14 -22.58
N ILE A 482 4.43 -20.12 -21.83
CA ILE A 482 5.83 -20.57 -21.88
C ILE A 482 6.29 -20.86 -23.31
N ARG A 483 5.46 -21.57 -24.09
CA ARG A 483 5.79 -21.92 -25.49
C ARG A 483 5.80 -20.74 -26.42
N PHE A 484 4.89 -19.80 -26.21
CA PHE A 484 4.89 -18.57 -26.98
C PHE A 484 6.15 -17.75 -26.67
N LEU A 485 6.55 -17.67 -25.41
CA LEU A 485 7.78 -16.99 -24.99
C LEU A 485 9.03 -17.63 -25.62
N GLN A 486 9.10 -18.96 -25.64
CA GLN A 486 10.17 -19.68 -26.35
C GLN A 486 10.21 -19.32 -27.84
N PHE A 487 9.06 -19.34 -28.52
CA PHE A 487 8.95 -18.92 -29.92
C PHE A 487 9.39 -17.48 -30.12
N TYR A 488 8.95 -16.58 -29.24
CA TYR A 488 9.22 -15.16 -29.36
C TYR A 488 10.71 -14.86 -29.18
N ALA A 489 11.35 -15.44 -28.17
CA ALA A 489 12.78 -15.33 -27.95
C ALA A 489 13.58 -15.86 -29.14
N HIS A 490 13.21 -17.01 -29.70
CA HIS A 490 13.86 -17.53 -30.91
C HIS A 490 13.72 -16.59 -32.11
N ARG A 491 12.55 -15.96 -32.30
CA ARG A 491 12.36 -14.98 -33.39
C ARG A 491 13.23 -13.74 -33.21
N LEU A 492 13.40 -13.27 -31.98
CA LEU A 492 14.27 -12.14 -31.66
C LEU A 492 15.74 -12.46 -31.98
N LEU A 493 16.21 -13.66 -31.63
CA LEU A 493 17.58 -14.11 -31.95
C LEU A 493 17.82 -14.23 -33.45
N VAL A 494 16.86 -14.80 -34.19
CA VAL A 494 16.94 -14.88 -35.67
C VAL A 494 16.97 -13.49 -36.29
N ALA A 495 16.15 -12.56 -35.81
CA ALA A 495 16.10 -11.20 -36.33
C ALA A 495 17.40 -10.43 -36.11
N ARG A 496 18.15 -10.73 -35.03
CA ARG A 496 19.46 -10.13 -34.74
C ARG A 496 20.58 -10.67 -35.65
N GLY A 497 20.36 -11.81 -36.31
CA GLY A 497 21.39 -12.50 -37.11
C GLY A 497 22.29 -13.43 -36.30
N ASP A 498 22.08 -13.54 -34.99
CA ASP A 498 22.91 -14.33 -34.07
C ASP A 498 22.68 -15.85 -34.19
N SER A 499 21.74 -16.30 -35.02
CA SER A 499 21.49 -17.73 -35.24
C SER A 499 22.60 -18.45 -36.01
N SER A 500 23.56 -17.73 -36.62
CA SER A 500 24.59 -18.30 -37.48
C SER A 500 25.98 -18.42 -36.83
N SER A 501 26.19 -17.87 -35.62
CA SER A 501 27.47 -18.03 -34.93
C SER A 501 27.70 -19.52 -34.62
N MET A 502 28.81 -20.07 -35.11
CA MET A 502 29.20 -21.48 -34.93
C MET A 502 29.71 -21.80 -33.50
N GLY A 503 29.28 -21.06 -32.48
CA GLY A 503 29.74 -21.19 -31.10
C GLY A 503 28.72 -21.83 -30.15
N THR A 504 29.20 -22.31 -29.00
CA THR A 504 28.43 -22.73 -27.81
C THR A 504 27.89 -21.53 -27.03
N GLU A 505 27.27 -20.59 -27.74
CA GLU A 505 26.74 -19.38 -27.10
C GLU A 505 25.38 -19.67 -26.46
N SER A 506 25.24 -19.30 -25.18
CA SER A 506 23.95 -19.16 -24.52
C SER A 506 23.48 -17.72 -24.64
N PHE A 507 22.17 -17.51 -24.74
CA PHE A 507 21.59 -16.17 -24.86
C PHE A 507 20.66 -15.90 -23.69
N GLU A 508 20.56 -14.64 -23.32
CA GLU A 508 19.55 -14.15 -22.40
C GLU A 508 18.69 -13.09 -23.09
N VAL A 509 17.37 -13.25 -23.02
CA VAL A 509 16.39 -12.36 -23.62
C VAL A 509 15.57 -11.75 -22.50
N ASP A 510 15.79 -10.48 -22.17
CA ASP A 510 15.03 -9.74 -21.16
C ASP A 510 13.82 -9.03 -21.79
N LEU A 511 12.64 -9.62 -21.61
CA LEU A 511 11.34 -9.05 -22.02
C LEU A 511 10.80 -8.04 -21.00
N THR A 512 11.49 -7.82 -19.89
CA THR A 512 11.15 -6.87 -18.82
C THR A 512 11.97 -5.60 -18.87
N SER A 513 12.88 -5.46 -19.82
CA SER A 513 13.74 -4.27 -19.93
C SER A 513 12.92 -2.97 -20.05
N VAL A 514 13.47 -1.89 -19.49
CA VAL A 514 12.92 -0.52 -19.59
C VAL A 514 13.09 0.03 -21.01
N SER A 515 13.95 -0.58 -21.83
CA SER A 515 14.09 -0.22 -23.24
C SER A 515 12.82 -0.54 -24.04
N LYS A 516 12.56 0.26 -25.08
CA LYS A 516 11.43 0.04 -26.02
C LYS A 516 11.46 -1.34 -26.69
N GLU A 517 12.60 -2.01 -26.67
CA GLU A 517 12.82 -3.32 -27.27
C GLU A 517 13.39 -4.31 -26.25
N PRO A 518 13.04 -5.62 -26.37
CA PRO A 518 13.69 -6.68 -25.61
C PRO A 518 15.21 -6.62 -25.70
N VAL A 519 15.90 -6.81 -24.58
CA VAL A 519 17.37 -6.83 -24.55
C VAL A 519 17.83 -8.26 -24.78
N ILE A 520 18.78 -8.45 -25.70
CA ILE A 520 19.40 -9.74 -25.98
C ILE A 520 20.88 -9.68 -25.58
N THR A 521 21.26 -10.41 -24.56
CA THR A 521 22.65 -10.53 -24.08
C THR A 521 23.22 -11.90 -24.44
N VAL A 522 24.47 -11.93 -24.89
CA VAL A 522 25.22 -13.18 -25.08
C VAL A 522 25.84 -13.53 -23.74
N VAL A 523 25.55 -14.73 -23.23
CA VAL A 523 26.08 -15.25 -21.98
C VAL A 523 27.15 -16.28 -22.35
N SER A 524 28.43 -15.94 -22.15
CA SER A 524 29.56 -16.82 -22.46
C SER A 524 29.63 -18.02 -21.51
N ASP A 525 30.02 -19.18 -22.06
CA ASP A 525 29.90 -20.53 -21.51
C ASP A 525 30.27 -20.69 -20.03
N SER A 526 29.34 -21.31 -19.29
CA SER A 526 29.72 -22.26 -18.24
C SER A 526 30.37 -23.48 -18.91
N ASP A 527 31.48 -23.99 -18.35
CA ASP A 527 32.30 -25.15 -18.83
C ASP A 527 31.55 -26.48 -19.11
N SER A 528 30.21 -26.51 -19.07
CA SER A 528 29.40 -27.68 -19.35
C SER A 528 29.15 -27.85 -20.85
N ALA A 529 29.93 -28.73 -21.47
CA ALA A 529 29.81 -29.15 -22.85
C ALA A 529 28.35 -29.39 -23.33
N GLY A 530 27.90 -28.61 -24.32
CA GLY A 530 27.19 -29.16 -25.49
C GLY A 530 25.79 -28.65 -25.85
N GLU A 531 25.01 -28.01 -24.96
CA GLU A 531 23.65 -27.56 -25.29
C GLU A 531 23.56 -26.02 -25.37
N ARG A 532 23.31 -25.48 -26.57
CA ARG A 532 22.96 -24.05 -26.73
C ARG A 532 21.62 -23.79 -26.05
N THR A 533 21.57 -22.83 -25.13
CA THR A 533 20.34 -22.47 -24.42
C THR A 533 19.97 -21.00 -24.58
N VAL A 534 18.70 -20.69 -24.33
CA VAL A 534 18.17 -19.33 -24.24
C VAL A 534 17.46 -19.19 -22.92
N SER A 535 18.02 -18.37 -22.04
CA SER A 535 17.36 -17.81 -20.87
C SER A 535 16.40 -16.71 -21.33
N VAL A 536 15.13 -16.78 -20.96
CA VAL A 536 14.16 -15.70 -21.22
C VAL A 536 13.72 -15.15 -19.88
N ILE A 537 14.09 -13.90 -19.62
CA ILE A 537 13.68 -13.16 -18.44
C ILE A 537 12.33 -12.53 -18.71
N VAL A 538 11.36 -12.89 -17.88
CA VAL A 538 9.97 -12.44 -17.98
C VAL A 538 9.39 -12.12 -16.60
N GLY A 539 8.41 -11.24 -16.55
CA GLY A 539 7.80 -10.80 -15.31
C GLY A 539 7.49 -9.31 -15.32
N THR A 540 7.59 -8.70 -14.15
CA THR A 540 7.57 -7.23 -13.97
C THR A 540 9.00 -6.71 -13.82
N TRP A 541 9.18 -5.40 -13.70
CA TRP A 541 10.50 -4.83 -13.40
C TRP A 541 11.10 -5.33 -12.08
N THR A 542 10.24 -5.64 -11.11
CA THR A 542 10.63 -5.98 -9.73
C THR A 542 10.61 -7.48 -9.45
N THR A 543 9.80 -8.26 -10.16
CA THR A 543 9.69 -9.71 -9.98
C THR A 543 9.89 -10.38 -11.33
N LYS A 544 10.99 -11.12 -11.46
CA LYS A 544 11.40 -11.76 -12.70
C LYS A 544 11.50 -13.28 -12.51
N THR A 545 11.38 -14.01 -13.61
CA THR A 545 11.79 -15.42 -13.70
C THR A 545 12.62 -15.60 -14.96
N SER A 546 13.65 -16.44 -14.87
CA SER A 546 14.36 -16.93 -16.05
C SER A 546 13.73 -18.26 -16.49
N LEU A 547 13.40 -18.36 -17.77
CA LEU A 547 12.99 -19.61 -18.41
C LEU A 547 14.10 -20.05 -19.34
N VAL A 548 14.69 -21.23 -19.10
CA VAL A 548 15.77 -21.75 -19.94
C VAL A 548 15.20 -22.72 -20.96
N PHE A 549 15.42 -22.41 -22.24
CA PHE A 549 15.00 -23.23 -23.37
C PHE A 549 16.22 -23.76 -24.13
N PRO A 550 16.19 -25.00 -24.63
CA PRO A 550 17.16 -25.45 -25.62
C PRO A 550 16.94 -24.70 -26.95
N LEU A 551 18.03 -24.27 -27.59
CA LEU A 551 17.98 -23.78 -28.96
C LEU A 551 17.86 -24.97 -29.91
N PRO A 552 17.07 -24.87 -31.00
CA PRO A 552 17.13 -25.85 -32.07
C PRO A 552 18.56 -25.92 -32.59
N THR A 553 19.16 -27.11 -32.63
CA THR A 553 20.39 -27.32 -33.39
C THR A 553 20.11 -26.86 -34.82
N ALA A 554 20.96 -25.96 -35.35
CA ALA A 554 20.84 -25.49 -36.72
C ALA A 554 20.77 -26.70 -37.64
N THR A 555 19.56 -27.05 -38.07
CA THR A 555 19.39 -28.12 -39.05
C THR A 555 20.02 -27.57 -40.31
N SER A 556 21.12 -28.20 -40.76
CA SER A 556 21.65 -28.02 -42.11
C SER A 556 20.47 -28.18 -43.05
N ARG A 557 19.97 -27.06 -43.57
CA ARG A 557 18.89 -27.05 -44.55
C ARG A 557 19.39 -27.61 -45.87
#